data_AF-A0A1R3WCU4-F1
#
_entry.id   AF-A0A1R3WCU4-F1
#
_cell.length_a   1.000
_cell.length_b   1.000
_cell.length_c   1.000
_cell.angle_alpha   90.00
_cell.angle_beta   90.00
_cell.angle_gamma   90.00
#
_symmetry.space_group_name_H-M   'P 1'
#
loop_
_entity.id
_entity.type
_entity.pdbx_description
1 polymer ?
#
loop_
_entity_poly.entity_id
_entity_poly.type
_entity_poly.pdbx_seq_one_letter_code
_entity_poly.pdbx_strand_id
1 'polypeptide(L)'
;MNHSQTPAPWRKIVEEKDWSSLDAYWRYARQGEAADILAALRRAVGTTKIVNGVEHDIIDREPAEVPADLVGAAEILREGELEAYAMGEDVYLQPYREQWAELSGQVLKDCRELEALPEVTEGDASMSRQLHARVARGELAWINRILAAMLVADDDDPNDDPALDAALQEHMATVAVKAFIAGQHFRAALGKVHEVDAIRGEINLEAAEHGGEVTSLLNKDNRERIMARMIDLIRNEGLNVTSAAWACAAEGLASQSAVRSTWYRHRKTVATPPLPQT
;
A
#
# COMPACT_ATOMS: atom_id res chain seq x y z
N MET A 1 11.81 34.74 48.55
CA MET A 1 13.09 34.08 48.21
C MET A 1 12.82 33.22 46.99
N ASN A 2 13.28 33.67 45.81
CA ASN A 2 13.16 32.88 44.58
C ASN A 2 14.15 31.72 44.69
N HIS A 3 13.65 30.50 44.88
CA HIS A 3 14.42 29.30 44.61
C HIS A 3 14.75 29.33 43.12
N SER A 4 15.96 29.78 42.78
CA SER A 4 16.52 29.58 41.44
C SER A 4 16.66 28.07 41.26
N GLN A 5 15.62 27.45 40.70
CA GLN A 5 15.66 26.06 40.30
C GLN A 5 16.75 25.96 39.24
N THR A 6 17.86 25.31 39.58
CA THR A 6 18.83 24.87 38.60
C THR A 6 18.08 24.11 37.51
N PRO A 7 18.18 24.49 36.23
CA PRO A 7 17.46 23.80 35.17
C PRO A 7 17.83 22.32 35.18
N ALA A 8 16.83 21.46 34.97
CA ALA A 8 17.04 20.02 34.91
C ALA A 8 18.14 19.68 33.88
N PRO A 9 19.06 18.74 34.17
CA PRO A 9 20.22 18.46 33.32
C PRO A 9 19.88 18.23 31.85
N TRP A 10 18.75 17.58 31.56
CA TRP A 10 18.29 17.30 30.19
C TRP A 10 18.01 18.54 29.35
N ARG A 11 17.63 19.68 29.96
CA ARG A 11 17.31 20.91 29.21
C ARG A 11 18.54 21.43 28.48
N LYS A 12 19.69 21.36 29.14
CA LYS A 12 20.98 21.73 28.56
C LYS A 12 21.33 20.81 27.38
N ILE A 13 21.09 19.50 27.52
CA ILE A 13 21.32 18.51 26.46
C ILE A 13 20.47 18.83 25.21
N VAL A 14 19.19 19.19 25.41
CA VAL A 14 18.29 19.61 24.33
C VAL A 14 18.73 20.93 23.68
N GLU A 15 19.15 21.91 24.49
CA GLU A 15 19.68 23.20 23.98
C GLU A 15 20.95 23.02 23.15
N GLU A 16 21.83 22.12 23.57
CA GLU A 16 23.08 21.76 22.88
C GLU A 16 22.85 20.80 21.70
N LYS A 17 21.62 20.28 21.54
CA LYS A 17 21.21 19.33 20.49
C LYS A 17 22.02 18.03 20.51
N ASP A 18 22.44 17.60 21.70
CA ASP A 18 23.15 16.35 21.91
C ASP A 18 22.15 15.19 22.08
N TRP A 19 21.57 14.76 20.95
CA TRP A 19 20.50 13.77 20.93
C TRP A 19 20.94 12.39 21.42
N SER A 20 22.19 12.00 21.18
CA SER A 20 22.73 10.74 21.69
C SER A 20 22.81 10.72 23.21
N SER A 21 23.26 11.82 23.83
CA SER A 21 23.24 11.93 25.29
C SER A 21 21.82 12.01 25.84
N LEU A 22 20.89 12.64 25.11
CA LEU A 22 19.49 12.69 25.53
C LEU A 22 18.86 11.29 25.51
N ASP A 23 19.13 10.51 24.46
CA ASP A 23 18.63 9.14 24.32
C ASP A 23 19.11 8.23 25.45
N ALA A 24 20.39 8.33 25.81
CA ALA A 24 20.92 7.61 26.96
C ALA A 24 20.35 8.12 28.30
N TYR A 25 20.10 9.43 28.43
CA TYR A 25 19.63 10.03 29.67
C TYR A 25 18.21 9.63 30.03
N TRP A 26 17.26 9.73 29.07
CA TRP A 26 15.84 9.58 29.39
C TRP A 26 15.50 8.18 29.90
N ARG A 27 16.24 7.15 29.47
CA ARG A 27 16.11 5.76 29.92
C ARG A 27 16.26 5.57 31.44
N TYR A 28 16.92 6.51 32.11
CA TYR A 28 17.10 6.52 33.58
C TYR A 28 16.37 7.67 34.26
N ALA A 29 15.68 8.52 33.50
CA ALA A 29 14.95 9.66 34.03
C ALA A 29 13.68 9.19 34.75
N ARG A 30 13.16 10.01 35.67
CA ARG A 30 11.85 9.71 36.26
C ARG A 30 10.77 9.91 35.20
N GLN A 31 9.66 9.17 35.31
CA GLN A 31 8.53 9.29 34.36
C GLN A 31 8.07 10.74 34.12
N GLY A 32 7.96 11.57 35.17
CA GLY A 32 7.60 12.98 35.02
C GLY A 32 8.64 13.80 34.23
N GLU A 33 9.92 13.48 34.36
CA GLU A 33 10.98 14.11 33.55
C GLU A 33 10.96 13.60 32.11
N ALA A 34 10.67 12.32 31.89
CA ALA A 34 10.48 11.75 30.55
C ALA A 34 9.31 12.42 29.81
N ALA A 35 8.20 12.69 30.51
CA ALA A 35 7.08 13.45 29.95
C ALA A 35 7.46 14.88 29.56
N ASP A 36 8.26 15.55 30.38
CA ASP A 36 8.78 16.89 30.04
C ASP A 36 9.73 16.85 28.82
N ILE A 37 10.58 15.83 28.72
CA ILE A 37 11.47 15.61 27.57
C ILE A 37 10.65 15.36 26.31
N LEU A 38 9.66 14.45 26.36
CA LEU A 38 8.77 14.15 25.25
C LEU A 38 8.07 15.42 24.73
N ALA A 39 7.54 16.24 25.63
CA ALA A 39 6.90 17.51 25.27
C ALA A 39 7.87 18.51 24.62
N ALA A 40 9.12 18.53 25.07
CA ALA A 40 10.16 19.38 24.47
C ALA A 40 10.55 18.91 23.06
N LEU A 41 10.73 17.59 22.87
CA LEU A 41 11.03 17.00 21.57
C LEU A 41 9.92 17.25 20.56
N ARG A 42 8.66 16.98 20.92
CA ARG A 42 7.49 17.25 20.07
C ARG A 42 7.38 18.71 19.64
N ARG A 43 7.74 19.64 20.53
CA ARG A 43 7.77 21.07 20.21
C ARG A 43 8.90 21.42 19.23
N ALA A 44 10.06 20.78 19.37
CA ALA A 44 11.21 21.04 18.52
C ALA A 44 11.03 20.45 17.11
N VAL A 45 10.60 19.19 17.03
CA VAL A 45 10.38 18.44 15.78
C VAL A 45 9.13 18.93 15.05
N GLY A 46 8.06 19.21 15.80
CA GLY A 46 6.76 19.56 15.26
C GLY A 46 6.04 18.38 14.62
N THR A 47 4.82 18.61 14.16
CA THR A 47 3.97 17.59 13.53
C THR A 47 3.75 17.86 12.04
N THR A 48 3.32 16.83 11.33
CA THR A 48 2.83 16.89 9.96
C THR A 48 1.43 16.29 9.88
N LYS A 49 0.61 16.82 8.98
CA LYS A 49 -0.72 16.29 8.71
C LYS A 49 -0.67 15.42 7.47
N ILE A 50 -0.96 14.14 7.63
CA ILE A 50 -1.13 13.21 6.51
C ILE A 50 -2.59 13.21 6.10
N VAL A 51 -2.86 13.23 4.79
CA VAL A 51 -4.22 13.21 4.25
C VAL A 51 -4.27 12.25 3.06
N ASN A 52 -5.20 11.29 3.10
CA ASN A 52 -5.53 10.41 1.99
C ASN A 52 -7.06 10.31 1.84
N GLY A 53 -7.62 11.05 0.88
CA GLY A 53 -9.07 11.11 0.71
C GLY A 53 -9.77 11.69 1.95
N VAL A 54 -10.55 10.85 2.65
CA VAL A 54 -11.25 11.22 3.90
C VAL A 54 -10.44 10.93 5.16
N GLU A 55 -9.38 10.16 5.04
CA GLU A 55 -8.49 9.82 6.15
C GLU A 55 -7.52 10.98 6.38
N HIS A 56 -7.38 11.38 7.63
CA HIS A 56 -6.36 12.33 8.04
C HIS A 56 -5.78 11.92 9.37
N ASP A 57 -4.48 12.15 9.52
CA ASP A 57 -3.75 11.88 10.76
C ASP A 57 -2.75 13.02 11.03
N ILE A 58 -2.36 13.17 12.29
CA ILE A 58 -1.35 14.14 12.73
C ILE A 58 -0.26 13.35 13.44
N ILE A 59 0.90 13.25 12.79
CA ILE A 59 2.05 12.52 13.32
C ILE A 59 3.22 13.46 13.57
N ASP A 60 4.13 13.06 14.45
CA ASP A 60 5.43 13.72 14.59
C ASP A 60 6.19 13.64 13.24
N ARG A 61 6.95 14.68 12.88
CA ARG A 61 7.67 14.71 11.59
C ARG A 61 8.75 13.63 11.55
N GLU A 62 8.89 12.99 10.40
CA GLU A 62 9.91 11.97 10.19
C GLU A 62 11.33 12.58 10.14
N PRO A 63 12.39 11.80 10.45
CA PRO A 63 13.77 12.27 10.38
C PRO A 63 14.17 12.86 9.01
N ALA A 64 13.57 12.38 7.93
CA ALA A 64 13.79 12.89 6.58
C ALA A 64 13.13 14.27 6.30
N GLU A 65 12.20 14.71 7.14
CA GLU A 65 11.38 15.91 6.96
C GLU A 65 11.84 17.09 7.82
N VAL A 66 12.83 16.87 8.69
CA VAL A 66 13.31 17.87 9.66
C VAL A 66 14.71 18.38 9.28
N PRO A 67 15.09 19.57 9.75
CA PRO A 67 16.47 20.05 9.68
C PRO A 67 17.48 19.04 10.25
N ALA A 68 18.69 19.00 9.69
CA ALA A 68 19.74 18.03 10.04
C ALA A 68 20.09 18.00 11.54
N ASP A 69 19.98 19.15 12.20
CA ASP A 69 20.23 19.33 13.62
C ASP A 69 19.08 18.83 14.53
N LEU A 70 17.95 18.40 13.96
CA LEU A 70 16.80 17.81 14.66
C LEU A 70 16.56 16.33 14.31
N VAL A 71 17.38 15.74 13.44
CA VAL A 71 17.23 14.34 13.00
C VAL A 71 17.21 13.37 14.19
N GLY A 72 18.16 13.50 15.12
CA GLY A 72 18.20 12.63 16.31
C GLY A 72 16.98 12.82 17.24
N ALA A 73 16.45 14.03 17.34
CA ALA A 73 15.21 14.29 18.09
C ALA A 73 13.99 13.59 17.44
N ALA A 74 13.91 13.61 16.11
CA ALA A 74 12.87 12.92 15.36
C ALA A 74 13.03 11.39 15.44
N GLU A 75 14.26 10.87 15.47
CA GLU A 75 14.53 9.44 15.66
C GLU A 75 14.02 8.94 17.02
N ILE A 76 14.31 9.66 18.10
CA ILE A 76 13.81 9.34 19.46
C ILE A 76 12.28 9.30 19.48
N LEU A 77 11.61 10.27 18.84
CA LEU A 77 10.14 10.29 18.78
C LEU A 77 9.59 9.12 17.95
N ARG A 78 10.22 8.79 16.82
CA ARG A 78 9.78 7.74 15.90
C ARG A 78 9.85 6.34 16.51
N GLU A 79 10.81 6.09 17.39
CA GLU A 79 10.93 4.79 18.08
C GLU A 79 9.79 4.56 19.09
N GLY A 80 9.24 5.62 19.67
CA GLY A 80 8.08 5.55 20.58
C GLY A 80 8.40 5.03 21.99
N GLU A 81 9.63 4.57 22.27
CA GLU A 81 10.02 4.06 23.59
C GLU A 81 9.86 5.12 24.68
N LEU A 82 10.31 6.35 24.41
CA LEU A 82 10.15 7.48 25.32
C LEU A 82 8.68 7.80 25.60
N GLU A 83 7.81 7.72 24.59
CA GLU A 83 6.39 7.97 24.76
C GLU A 83 5.73 6.89 25.63
N ALA A 84 6.03 5.62 25.35
CA ALA A 84 5.56 4.50 26.14
C ALA A 84 5.96 4.64 27.62
N TYR A 85 7.22 4.97 27.87
CA TYR A 85 7.73 5.19 29.23
C TYR A 85 7.09 6.41 29.90
N ALA A 86 7.04 7.55 29.21
CA ALA A 86 6.50 8.81 29.74
C ALA A 86 5.01 8.73 30.11
N MET A 87 4.21 8.03 29.31
CA MET A 87 2.78 7.83 29.55
C MET A 87 2.49 6.69 30.53
N GLY A 88 3.43 5.76 30.68
CA GLY A 88 3.25 4.51 31.38
C GLY A 88 2.69 3.44 30.44
N GLU A 89 3.23 2.23 30.54
CA GLU A 89 2.93 1.13 29.61
C GLU A 89 1.44 0.84 29.49
N ASP A 90 0.71 0.83 30.61
CA ASP A 90 -0.73 0.59 30.58
C ASP A 90 -1.49 1.67 29.79
N VAL A 91 -1.16 2.95 29.99
CA VAL A 91 -1.84 4.05 29.29
C VAL A 91 -1.46 4.06 27.81
N TYR A 92 -0.20 3.80 27.49
CA TYR A 92 0.29 3.77 26.12
C TYR A 92 -0.24 2.57 25.33
N LEU A 93 -0.27 1.38 25.92
CA LEU A 93 -0.67 0.15 25.26
C LEU A 93 -2.19 -0.05 25.21
N GLN A 94 -2.96 0.61 26.08
CA GLN A 94 -4.40 0.42 26.17
C GLN A 94 -5.14 0.66 24.83
N PRO A 95 -4.92 1.76 24.08
CA PRO A 95 -5.59 1.98 22.80
C PRO A 95 -5.30 0.87 21.77
N TYR A 96 -4.06 0.37 21.73
CA TYR A 96 -3.67 -0.73 20.85
C TYR A 96 -4.33 -2.05 21.24
N ARG A 97 -4.46 -2.33 22.55
CA ARG A 97 -5.17 -3.51 23.06
C ARG A 97 -6.66 -3.46 22.70
N GLU A 98 -7.29 -2.30 22.84
CA GLU A 98 -8.69 -2.08 22.48
C GLU A 98 -8.90 -2.22 20.97
N GLN A 99 -8.06 -1.57 20.16
CA GLN A 99 -8.10 -1.66 18.70
C GLN A 99 -7.87 -3.10 18.22
N TRP A 100 -6.92 -3.82 18.82
CA TRP A 100 -6.71 -5.24 18.53
C TRP A 100 -7.93 -6.09 18.87
N ALA A 101 -8.54 -5.88 20.03
CA ALA A 101 -9.73 -6.63 20.44
C ALA A 101 -10.90 -6.39 19.48
N GLU A 102 -11.11 -5.15 19.05
CA GLU A 102 -12.13 -4.79 18.06
C GLU A 102 -11.84 -5.41 16.69
N LEU A 103 -10.67 -5.14 16.10
CA LEU A 103 -10.30 -5.59 14.77
C LEU A 103 -10.25 -7.11 14.67
N SER A 104 -9.62 -7.78 15.65
CA SER A 104 -9.54 -9.24 15.67
C SER A 104 -10.93 -9.87 15.82
N GLY A 105 -11.80 -9.28 16.66
CA GLY A 105 -13.19 -9.72 16.81
C GLY A 105 -13.99 -9.59 15.51
N GLN A 106 -13.86 -8.46 14.83
CA GLN A 106 -14.51 -8.21 13.54
C GLN A 106 -14.02 -9.17 12.46
N VAL A 107 -12.71 -9.34 12.29
CA VAL A 107 -12.14 -10.25 11.28
C VAL A 107 -12.52 -11.71 11.56
N LEU A 108 -12.55 -12.13 12.83
CA LEU A 108 -13.00 -13.48 13.21
C LEU A 108 -14.47 -13.71 12.86
N LYS A 109 -15.32 -12.69 13.03
CA LYS A 109 -16.73 -12.73 12.62
C LYS A 109 -16.83 -12.84 11.09
N ASP A 110 -16.13 -11.99 10.35
CA ASP A 110 -16.13 -11.99 8.89
C ASP A 110 -15.64 -13.32 8.31
N CYS A 111 -14.60 -13.92 8.91
CA CYS A 111 -14.15 -15.25 8.52
C CYS A 111 -15.25 -16.31 8.66
N ARG A 112 -16.07 -16.26 9.72
CA ARG A 112 -17.19 -17.21 9.88
C ARG A 112 -18.27 -17.00 8.83
N GLU A 113 -18.57 -15.75 8.51
CA GLU A 113 -19.54 -15.40 7.47
C GLU A 113 -19.05 -15.88 6.10
N LEU A 114 -17.79 -15.59 5.75
CA LEU A 114 -17.16 -16.05 4.50
C LEU A 114 -17.07 -17.58 4.39
N GLU A 115 -16.78 -18.27 5.50
CA GLU A 115 -16.74 -19.74 5.58
C GLU A 115 -18.14 -20.36 5.38
N ALA A 116 -19.22 -19.66 5.73
CA ALA A 116 -20.59 -20.17 5.57
C ALA A 116 -21.17 -19.97 4.16
N LEU A 117 -20.59 -19.07 3.37
CA LEU A 117 -21.07 -18.79 2.02
C LEU A 117 -20.74 -19.97 1.05
N PRO A 118 -21.61 -20.25 0.06
CA PRO A 118 -21.36 -21.26 -0.97
C PRO A 118 -20.34 -20.79 -2.01
N GLU A 119 -19.42 -21.65 -2.43
CA GLU A 119 -18.45 -21.31 -3.48
C GLU A 119 -19.16 -20.89 -4.76
N VAL A 120 -18.62 -19.87 -5.43
CA VAL A 120 -19.26 -19.26 -6.61
C VAL A 120 -18.68 -19.77 -7.92
N THR A 121 -17.51 -20.40 -7.84
CA THR A 121 -16.78 -20.96 -8.96
C THR A 121 -16.49 -22.43 -8.70
N GLU A 122 -16.36 -23.21 -9.78
CA GLU A 122 -15.81 -24.55 -9.70
C GLU A 122 -14.28 -24.44 -9.68
N GLY A 123 -13.65 -25.03 -8.67
CA GLY A 123 -12.21 -24.94 -8.47
C GLY A 123 -11.71 -25.91 -7.42
N ASP A 124 -10.39 -25.94 -7.24
CA ASP A 124 -9.76 -26.80 -6.24
C ASP A 124 -10.14 -26.36 -4.82
N ALA A 125 -10.49 -27.31 -3.96
CA ALA A 125 -10.86 -27.05 -2.57
C ALA A 125 -9.73 -26.35 -1.78
N SER A 126 -8.47 -26.55 -2.18
CA SER A 126 -7.28 -25.86 -1.63
C SER A 126 -7.23 -24.36 -1.93
N MET A 127 -8.07 -23.88 -2.84
CA MET A 127 -8.22 -22.46 -3.19
C MET A 127 -9.63 -21.94 -2.91
N SER A 128 -10.43 -22.70 -2.14
CA SER A 128 -11.80 -22.33 -1.79
C SER A 128 -11.85 -21.16 -0.81
N ARG A 129 -12.90 -20.33 -0.90
CA ARG A 129 -13.15 -19.28 0.09
C ARG A 129 -13.26 -19.87 1.49
N GLN A 130 -13.93 -21.01 1.62
CA GLN A 130 -14.08 -21.71 2.90
C GLN A 130 -12.75 -22.07 3.53
N LEU A 131 -11.82 -22.65 2.76
CA LEU A 131 -10.50 -22.98 3.28
C LEU A 131 -9.75 -21.71 3.71
N HIS A 132 -9.71 -20.69 2.86
CA HIS A 132 -9.02 -19.44 3.19
C HIS A 132 -9.58 -18.80 4.46
N ALA A 133 -10.89 -18.68 4.60
CA ALA A 133 -11.53 -18.13 5.79
C ALA A 133 -11.24 -18.98 7.04
N ARG A 134 -11.26 -20.31 6.92
CA ARG A 134 -10.94 -21.23 8.02
C ARG A 134 -9.49 -21.11 8.49
N VAL A 135 -8.54 -21.04 7.56
CA VAL A 135 -7.11 -20.87 7.87
C VAL A 135 -6.89 -19.53 8.57
N ALA A 136 -7.41 -18.43 8.01
CA ALA A 136 -7.29 -17.10 8.62
C ALA A 136 -7.85 -17.07 10.05
N ARG A 137 -9.04 -17.65 10.25
CA ARG A 137 -9.66 -17.78 11.58
C ARG A 137 -8.82 -18.62 12.54
N GLY A 138 -8.26 -19.73 12.06
CA GLY A 138 -7.40 -20.62 12.84
C GLY A 138 -6.14 -19.91 13.34
N GLU A 139 -5.48 -19.15 12.47
CA GLU A 139 -4.27 -18.41 12.82
C GLU A 139 -4.55 -17.23 13.75
N LEU A 140 -5.63 -16.46 13.54
CA LEU A 140 -6.05 -15.40 14.47
C LEU A 140 -6.40 -15.95 15.87
N ALA A 141 -7.10 -17.09 15.92
CA ALA A 141 -7.40 -17.75 17.19
C ALA A 141 -6.15 -18.30 17.88
N TRP A 142 -5.12 -18.69 17.12
CA TRP A 142 -3.83 -19.07 17.67
C TRP A 142 -3.09 -17.86 18.26
N ILE A 143 -3.02 -16.74 17.53
CA ILE A 143 -2.37 -15.50 17.99
C ILE A 143 -2.99 -15.03 19.32
N ASN A 144 -4.32 -14.97 19.39
CA ASN A 144 -5.01 -14.55 20.61
C ASN A 144 -4.69 -15.45 21.82
N ARG A 145 -4.54 -16.77 21.61
CA ARG A 145 -4.16 -17.70 22.69
C ARG A 145 -2.72 -17.48 23.15
N ILE A 146 -1.79 -17.26 22.23
CA ILE A 146 -0.38 -17.03 22.58
C ILE A 146 -0.20 -15.70 23.29
N LEU A 147 -0.79 -14.62 22.78
CA LEU A 147 -0.72 -13.32 23.45
C LEU A 147 -1.32 -13.37 24.86
N ALA A 148 -2.44 -14.08 25.05
CA ALA A 148 -3.01 -14.29 26.39
C ALA A 148 -2.09 -15.12 27.30
N ALA A 149 -1.38 -16.12 26.78
CA ALA A 149 -0.43 -16.91 27.55
C ALA A 149 0.81 -16.10 27.96
N MET A 150 1.27 -15.18 27.11
CA MET A 150 2.41 -14.31 27.39
C MET A 150 2.11 -13.28 28.49
N LEU A 151 0.85 -12.86 28.64
CA LEU A 151 0.43 -11.95 29.73
C LEU A 151 0.36 -12.61 31.12
N VAL A 152 0.48 -13.94 31.20
CA VAL A 152 0.36 -14.73 32.44
C VAL A 152 1.73 -15.21 32.96
N ALA A 153 2.81 -14.97 32.23
CA ALA A 153 4.15 -15.27 32.72
C ALA A 153 4.54 -14.28 33.83
N ASP A 154 4.48 -14.75 35.07
CA ASP A 154 4.73 -13.98 36.31
C ASP A 154 6.14 -13.34 36.36
N ASP A 155 6.15 -12.16 36.96
CA ASP A 155 7.19 -11.14 37.17
C ASP A 155 8.38 -11.54 38.10
N ASP A 156 8.66 -12.83 38.32
CA ASP A 156 9.43 -13.27 39.50
C ASP A 156 10.92 -13.67 39.28
N ASP A 157 11.58 -13.26 38.19
CA ASP A 157 13.06 -13.31 38.15
C ASP A 157 13.67 -12.11 37.39
N PRO A 158 14.29 -11.14 38.10
CA PRO A 158 14.92 -9.96 37.50
C PRO A 158 16.31 -10.24 36.89
N ASN A 159 16.71 -11.51 36.74
CA ASN A 159 17.88 -11.82 35.95
C ASN A 159 17.53 -11.75 34.46
N ASP A 160 18.19 -10.82 33.76
CA ASP A 160 18.34 -10.79 32.30
C ASP A 160 18.84 -12.17 31.82
N ASP A 161 17.94 -13.13 31.67
CA ASP A 161 18.24 -14.43 31.06
C ASP A 161 18.16 -14.23 29.54
N PRO A 162 19.29 -14.26 28.81
CA PRO A 162 19.28 -14.15 27.37
C PRO A 162 18.44 -15.24 26.69
N ALA A 163 18.15 -16.35 27.38
CA ALA A 163 17.24 -17.38 26.91
C ALA A 163 15.77 -16.93 26.93
N LEU A 164 15.36 -16.07 27.86
CA LEU A 164 14.03 -15.47 27.90
C LEU A 164 13.86 -14.48 26.72
N ASP A 165 14.88 -13.67 26.45
CA ASP A 165 14.89 -12.76 25.29
C ASP A 165 14.79 -13.52 23.96
N ALA A 166 15.57 -14.60 23.80
CA ALA A 166 15.52 -15.43 22.60
C ALA A 166 14.15 -16.10 22.41
N ALA A 167 13.54 -16.61 23.50
CA ALA A 167 12.21 -17.21 23.45
C ALA A 167 11.12 -16.16 23.14
N LEU A 168 11.21 -14.98 23.72
CA LEU A 168 10.31 -13.86 23.43
C LEU A 168 10.40 -13.42 21.97
N GLN A 169 11.62 -13.30 21.44
CA GLN A 169 11.86 -12.99 20.03
C GLN A 169 11.29 -14.07 19.10
N GLU A 170 11.45 -15.36 19.43
CA GLU A 170 10.87 -16.47 18.65
C GLU A 170 9.34 -16.44 18.67
N HIS A 171 8.73 -16.14 19.82
CA HIS A 171 7.28 -15.99 19.94
C HIS A 171 6.76 -14.80 19.14
N MET A 172 7.42 -13.64 19.22
CA MET A 172 7.06 -12.46 18.43
C MET A 172 7.22 -12.71 16.93
N ALA A 173 8.30 -13.34 16.50
CA ALA A 173 8.50 -13.74 15.10
C ALA A 173 7.38 -14.69 14.63
N THR A 174 7.00 -15.66 15.46
CA THR A 174 5.92 -16.60 15.13
C THR A 174 4.58 -15.90 15.04
N VAL A 175 4.24 -15.01 15.99
CA VAL A 175 3.02 -14.20 15.95
C VAL A 175 2.96 -13.33 14.69
N ALA A 176 4.08 -12.68 14.33
CA ALA A 176 4.16 -11.87 13.11
C ALA A 176 3.89 -12.70 11.86
N VAL A 177 4.57 -13.85 11.69
CA VAL A 177 4.36 -14.76 10.55
C VAL A 177 2.90 -15.23 10.48
N LYS A 178 2.33 -15.61 11.62
CA LYS A 178 0.94 -16.06 11.71
C LYS A 178 -0.05 -14.95 11.35
N ALA A 179 0.22 -13.71 11.74
CA ALA A 179 -0.60 -12.56 11.38
C ALA A 179 -0.55 -12.28 9.87
N PHE A 180 0.63 -12.39 9.24
CA PHE A 180 0.77 -12.29 7.80
C PHE A 180 -0.01 -13.39 7.05
N ILE A 181 0.12 -14.64 7.49
CA ILE A 181 -0.63 -15.77 6.92
C ILE A 181 -2.14 -15.52 7.07
N ALA A 182 -2.59 -15.12 8.26
CA ALA A 182 -3.99 -14.80 8.50
C ALA A 182 -4.50 -13.71 7.56
N GLY A 183 -3.76 -12.61 7.42
CA GLY A 183 -4.10 -11.50 6.53
C GLY A 183 -4.09 -11.90 5.04
N GLN A 184 -3.16 -12.75 4.61
CA GLN A 184 -3.13 -13.27 3.23
C GLN A 184 -4.37 -14.12 2.94
N HIS A 185 -4.69 -15.06 3.82
CA HIS A 185 -5.86 -15.92 3.66
C HIS A 185 -7.18 -15.14 3.78
N PHE A 186 -7.27 -14.17 4.69
CA PHE A 186 -8.47 -13.34 4.81
C PHE A 186 -8.71 -12.52 3.54
N ARG A 187 -7.67 -11.88 2.99
CA ARG A 187 -7.77 -11.16 1.70
C ARG A 187 -8.16 -12.08 0.54
N ALA A 188 -7.62 -13.29 0.49
CA ALA A 188 -8.03 -14.27 -0.52
C ALA A 188 -9.51 -14.65 -0.39
N ALA A 189 -9.99 -14.87 0.84
CA ALA A 189 -11.40 -15.16 1.10
C ALA A 189 -12.33 -13.98 0.72
N LEU A 190 -11.91 -12.74 0.98
CA LEU A 190 -12.63 -11.54 0.53
C LEU A 190 -12.63 -11.42 -1.00
N GLY A 191 -11.49 -11.65 -1.63
CA GLY A 191 -11.36 -11.61 -3.10
C GLY A 191 -12.32 -12.58 -3.81
N LYS A 192 -12.60 -13.74 -3.20
CA LYS A 192 -13.58 -14.70 -3.71
C LYS A 192 -15.01 -14.17 -3.79
N VAL A 193 -15.35 -13.10 -3.07
CA VAL A 193 -16.66 -12.42 -3.21
C VAL A 193 -16.78 -11.72 -4.58
N HIS A 194 -15.66 -11.27 -5.14
CA HIS A 194 -15.60 -10.52 -6.40
C HIS A 194 -15.22 -11.37 -7.62
N GLU A 195 -15.01 -12.68 -7.43
CA GLU A 195 -14.50 -13.57 -8.49
C GLU A 195 -15.46 -13.66 -9.68
N VAL A 196 -16.78 -13.60 -9.45
CA VAL A 196 -17.78 -13.59 -10.54
C VAL A 196 -17.64 -12.37 -11.42
N ASP A 197 -17.44 -11.20 -10.82
CA ASP A 197 -17.30 -9.96 -11.58
C ASP A 197 -15.98 -9.92 -12.34
N ALA A 198 -14.91 -10.48 -11.75
CA ALA A 198 -13.64 -10.66 -12.42
C ALA A 198 -13.76 -11.57 -13.65
N ILE A 199 -14.38 -12.75 -13.52
CA ILE A 199 -14.60 -13.70 -14.62
C ILE A 199 -15.48 -13.07 -15.71
N ARG A 200 -16.56 -12.36 -15.32
CA ARG A 200 -17.40 -11.64 -16.30
C ARG A 200 -16.61 -10.56 -17.03
N GLY A 201 -15.73 -9.85 -16.32
CA GLY A 201 -14.83 -8.87 -16.90
C GLY A 201 -13.91 -9.49 -17.96
N GLU A 202 -13.30 -10.63 -17.62
CA GLU A 202 -12.42 -11.38 -18.52
C GLU A 202 -13.15 -11.89 -19.77
N ILE A 203 -14.31 -12.53 -19.61
CA ILE A 203 -15.15 -12.99 -20.73
C ILE A 203 -15.52 -11.81 -21.66
N ASN A 204 -15.90 -10.67 -21.08
CA ASN A 204 -16.24 -9.48 -21.87
C ASN A 204 -15.03 -8.92 -22.61
N LEU A 205 -13.85 -8.96 -21.98
CA LEU A 205 -12.60 -8.52 -22.59
C LEU A 205 -12.22 -9.43 -23.76
N GLU A 206 -12.21 -10.74 -23.57
CA GLU A 206 -11.93 -11.73 -24.62
C GLU A 206 -12.91 -11.61 -25.79
N ALA A 207 -14.21 -11.45 -25.50
CA ALA A 207 -15.23 -11.24 -26.53
C ALA A 207 -15.00 -9.93 -27.31
N ALA A 208 -14.60 -8.86 -26.63
CA ALA A 208 -14.27 -7.59 -27.26
C ALA A 208 -13.00 -7.68 -28.11
N GLU A 209 -11.97 -8.37 -27.64
CA GLU A 209 -10.73 -8.64 -28.38
C GLU A 209 -11.02 -9.47 -29.63
N HIS A 210 -11.71 -10.59 -29.49
CA HIS A 210 -12.09 -11.45 -30.61
C HIS A 210 -12.98 -10.71 -31.62
N GLY A 211 -13.97 -9.94 -31.15
CA GLY A 211 -14.80 -9.09 -32.01
C GLY A 211 -13.97 -8.03 -32.75
N GLY A 212 -12.96 -7.46 -32.09
CA GLY A 212 -12.00 -6.54 -32.68
C GLY A 212 -11.14 -7.19 -33.76
N GLU A 213 -10.63 -8.41 -33.51
CA GLU A 213 -9.86 -9.19 -34.48
C GLU A 213 -10.68 -9.56 -35.72
N VAL A 214 -11.88 -10.13 -35.52
CA VAL A 214 -12.79 -10.48 -36.62
C VAL A 214 -13.14 -9.25 -37.44
N THR A 215 -13.47 -8.14 -36.79
CA THR A 215 -13.76 -6.87 -37.49
C THR A 215 -12.54 -6.35 -38.25
N SER A 216 -11.34 -6.48 -37.67
CA SER A 216 -10.08 -6.10 -38.32
C SER A 216 -9.77 -6.97 -39.54
N LEU A 217 -10.06 -8.27 -39.48
CA LEU A 217 -9.87 -9.21 -40.58
C LEU A 217 -10.88 -8.97 -41.71
N LEU A 218 -12.17 -8.82 -41.39
CA LEU A 218 -13.22 -8.55 -42.38
C LEU A 218 -12.97 -7.24 -43.15
N ASN A 219 -12.40 -6.24 -42.47
CA ASN A 219 -12.08 -4.95 -43.08
C ASN A 219 -10.64 -4.86 -43.60
N LYS A 220 -9.87 -5.96 -43.59
CA LYS A 220 -8.44 -5.94 -43.97
C LYS A 220 -8.24 -5.44 -45.39
N ASP A 221 -8.95 -6.02 -46.36
CA ASP A 221 -8.78 -5.68 -47.77
C ASP A 221 -9.22 -4.24 -48.06
N ASN A 222 -10.33 -3.80 -47.46
CA ASN A 222 -10.79 -2.42 -47.61
C ASN A 222 -9.82 -1.43 -46.96
N ARG A 223 -9.28 -1.76 -45.78
CA ARG A 223 -8.24 -0.98 -45.11
C ARG A 223 -6.98 -0.89 -45.97
N GLU A 224 -6.52 -1.99 -46.54
CA GLU A 224 -5.33 -2.02 -47.41
C GLU A 224 -5.54 -1.18 -48.68
N ARG A 225 -6.73 -1.26 -49.29
CA ARG A 225 -7.11 -0.40 -50.43
C ARG A 225 -7.11 1.08 -50.06
N ILE A 226 -7.74 1.45 -48.94
CA ILE A 226 -7.74 2.83 -48.43
C ILE A 226 -6.31 3.31 -48.16
N MET A 227 -5.48 2.50 -47.49
CA MET A 227 -4.11 2.87 -47.17
C MET A 227 -3.26 3.02 -48.43
N ALA A 228 -3.33 2.09 -49.38
CA ALA A 228 -2.61 2.16 -50.64
C ALA A 228 -2.96 3.42 -51.42
N ARG A 229 -4.26 3.74 -51.53
CA ARG A 229 -4.71 4.95 -52.23
C ARG A 229 -4.33 6.23 -51.50
N MET A 230 -4.44 6.26 -50.17
CA MET A 230 -3.97 7.41 -49.38
C MET A 230 -2.46 7.64 -49.52
N ILE A 231 -1.64 6.58 -49.57
CA ILE A 231 -0.19 6.69 -49.79
C ILE A 231 0.09 7.31 -51.15
N ASP A 232 -0.57 6.82 -52.20
CA ASP A 232 -0.41 7.29 -53.57
C ASP A 232 -0.76 8.79 -53.69
N LEU A 233 -1.93 9.19 -53.21
CA LEU A 233 -2.37 10.59 -53.21
C LEU A 233 -1.45 11.53 -52.42
N ILE A 234 -0.93 11.08 -51.29
CA ILE A 234 -0.09 11.94 -50.42
C ILE A 234 1.35 12.01 -50.95
N ARG A 235 1.94 10.87 -51.34
CA ARG A 235 3.35 10.81 -51.73
C ARG A 235 3.59 11.14 -53.19
N ASN A 236 2.75 10.63 -54.09
CA ASN A 236 2.95 10.77 -55.53
C ASN A 236 2.26 12.02 -56.07
N GLU A 237 1.08 12.35 -55.53
CA GLU A 237 0.31 13.54 -55.97
C GLU A 237 0.49 14.76 -55.05
N GLY A 238 1.19 14.62 -53.91
CA GLY A 238 1.53 15.72 -53.01
C GLY A 238 0.34 16.29 -52.20
N LEU A 239 -0.78 15.57 -52.12
CA LEU A 239 -1.94 16.02 -51.39
C LEU A 239 -1.72 15.96 -49.87
N ASN A 240 -2.33 16.89 -49.14
CA ASN A 240 -2.44 16.76 -47.69
C ASN A 240 -3.45 15.66 -47.30
N VAL A 241 -3.37 15.16 -46.06
CA VAL A 241 -4.21 14.05 -45.55
C VAL A 241 -5.71 14.32 -45.70
N THR A 242 -6.17 15.56 -45.51
CA THR A 242 -7.58 15.90 -45.60
C THR A 242 -8.08 15.87 -47.04
N SER A 243 -7.30 16.41 -47.98
CA SER A 243 -7.59 16.40 -49.41
C SER A 243 -7.54 14.97 -49.98
N ALA A 244 -6.54 14.17 -49.59
CA ALA A 244 -6.45 12.78 -49.99
C ALA A 244 -7.64 11.95 -49.49
N ALA A 245 -8.07 12.16 -48.23
CA ALA A 245 -9.26 11.48 -47.70
C ALA A 245 -10.56 11.88 -48.40
N TRP A 246 -10.66 13.13 -48.87
CA TRP A 246 -11.78 13.59 -49.70
C TRP A 246 -11.81 12.87 -51.05
N ALA A 247 -10.66 12.73 -51.72
CA ALA A 247 -10.55 12.01 -52.98
C ALA A 247 -10.93 10.52 -52.81
N CYS A 248 -10.40 9.84 -51.79
CA CYS A 248 -10.80 8.46 -51.48
C CYS A 248 -12.31 8.32 -51.19
N ALA A 249 -12.92 9.31 -50.54
CA ALA A 249 -14.36 9.31 -50.28
C ALA A 249 -15.19 9.53 -51.56
N ALA A 250 -14.73 10.41 -52.45
CA ALA A 250 -15.34 10.61 -53.77
C ALA A 250 -15.25 9.36 -54.65
N GLU A 251 -14.19 8.55 -54.50
CA GLU A 251 -14.01 7.24 -55.14
C GLU A 251 -14.87 6.13 -54.51
N GLY A 252 -15.62 6.43 -53.43
CA GLY A 252 -16.51 5.47 -52.77
C GLY A 252 -15.80 4.45 -51.87
N LEU A 253 -14.54 4.70 -51.47
CA LEU A 253 -13.79 3.76 -50.62
C LEU A 253 -14.31 3.71 -49.17
N ALA A 254 -14.68 4.86 -48.60
CA ALA A 254 -15.36 5.03 -47.31
C ALA A 254 -15.73 6.50 -47.11
N SER A 255 -16.43 6.84 -46.01
CA SER A 255 -16.62 8.25 -45.64
C SER A 255 -15.29 8.94 -45.35
N GLN A 256 -15.21 10.25 -45.59
CA GLN A 256 -13.99 11.03 -45.39
C GLN A 256 -13.43 10.90 -43.95
N SER A 257 -14.32 10.90 -42.95
CA SER A 257 -13.93 10.73 -41.54
C SER A 257 -13.37 9.33 -41.26
N ALA A 258 -13.97 8.28 -41.84
CA ALA A 258 -13.48 6.92 -41.71
C ALA A 258 -12.11 6.74 -42.38
N VAL A 259 -11.91 7.27 -43.59
CA VAL A 259 -10.61 7.24 -44.28
C VAL A 259 -9.51 7.92 -43.45
N ARG A 260 -9.79 9.12 -42.92
CA ARG A 260 -8.84 9.84 -42.05
C ARG A 260 -8.50 9.05 -40.78
N SER A 261 -9.52 8.48 -40.13
CA SER A 261 -9.34 7.69 -38.91
C SER A 261 -8.46 6.46 -39.17
N THR A 262 -8.74 5.73 -40.24
CA THR A 262 -7.93 4.58 -40.71
C THR A 262 -6.48 4.99 -40.96
N TRP A 263 -6.24 6.10 -41.66
CA TRP A 263 -4.89 6.61 -41.90
C TRP A 263 -4.14 6.91 -40.59
N TYR A 264 -4.73 7.67 -39.67
CA TYR A 264 -4.06 8.03 -38.41
C TYR A 264 -3.78 6.81 -37.52
N ARG A 265 -4.69 5.84 -37.51
CA ARG A 265 -4.56 4.60 -36.74
C ARG A 265 -3.47 3.67 -37.29
N HIS A 266 -3.29 3.61 -38.61
CA HIS A 266 -2.45 2.59 -39.26
C HIS A 266 -1.21 3.14 -40.01
N ARG A 267 -0.98 4.45 -40.06
CA ARG A 267 0.21 5.04 -40.72
C ARG A 267 1.54 4.65 -40.08
N LYS A 268 1.56 4.25 -38.79
CA LYS A 268 2.79 3.83 -38.09
C LYS A 268 3.30 2.46 -38.53
N THR A 269 2.42 1.59 -39.05
CA THR A 269 2.75 0.23 -39.50
C THR A 269 3.27 0.16 -40.93
N VAL A 270 3.16 1.24 -41.71
CA VAL A 270 3.73 1.30 -43.06
C VAL A 270 5.16 1.81 -42.94
N ALA A 271 6.13 0.90 -42.95
CA ALA A 271 7.55 1.22 -42.94
C ALA A 271 7.83 2.35 -43.94
N THR A 272 8.42 3.43 -43.45
CA THR A 272 8.87 4.53 -44.30
C THR A 272 10.13 4.05 -45.00
N PRO A 273 10.16 3.91 -46.34
CA PRO A 273 11.43 3.67 -47.02
C PRO A 273 12.36 4.85 -46.73
N PRO A 274 13.66 4.64 -46.51
CA PRO A 274 14.58 5.75 -46.31
C PRO A 274 14.51 6.70 -47.50
N LEU A 275 14.49 8.00 -47.22
CA LEU A 275 14.56 9.03 -48.25
C LEU A 275 15.82 8.79 -49.12
N PRO A 276 15.73 8.95 -50.44
CA PRO A 276 16.91 8.88 -51.30
C PRO A 276 17.91 9.93 -50.81
N GLN A 277 19.10 9.48 -50.41
CA GLN A 277 20.19 10.35 -50.04
C GLN A 277 20.65 11.08 -51.31
N THR A 278 20.41 12.38 -51.36
CA THR A 278 21.04 13.29 -52.33
C THR A 278 22.40 13.71 -51.83
#